data_AF-A0A140GQX0-F1
#
_entry.id   AF-A0A140GQX0-F1
#
_cell.length_a   1.000
_cell.length_b   1.000
_cell.length_c   1.000
_cell.angle_alpha   90.00
_cell.angle_beta   90.00
_cell.angle_gamma   90.00
#
_symmetry.space_group_name_H-M   'P 1'
#
loop_
_entity.id
_entity.type
_entity.pdbx_description
1 polymer ?
#
loop_
_entity_poly.entity_id
_entity_poly.type
_entity_poly.pdbx_seq_one_letter_code
_entity_poly.pdbx_strand_id
1 'polypeptide(L)'
;MSSHVVNKKKIKKSLFNFKNMAMKINDYLKDDEITFSFEGYNALLLHYFKFIENYIDDISDLLTELNLWFNTLSEFEGFIELKYLECELEFDIIIAKNYNSGSEFYENMRKKKFHFKEFLRQIQSQKKMILNANWHCSKELRTSIKKY
;
A
#
# COMPACT_ATOMS: atom_id res chain seq x y z
N MET A 1 -2.54 -28.77 -13.05
CA MET A 1 -2.77 -27.31 -13.08
C MET A 1 -3.55 -26.93 -11.83
N SER A 2 -2.84 -26.56 -10.75
CA SER A 2 -3.51 -26.10 -9.52
C SER A 2 -3.96 -24.68 -9.71
N SER A 3 -5.25 -24.50 -10.03
CA SER A 3 -5.89 -23.19 -10.02
C SER A 3 -5.69 -22.56 -8.64
N HIS A 4 -4.84 -21.53 -8.56
CA HIS A 4 -4.89 -20.59 -7.45
C HIS A 4 -6.25 -19.90 -7.52
N VAL A 5 -7.28 -20.51 -6.89
CA VAL A 5 -8.52 -19.83 -6.56
C VAL A 5 -8.15 -18.84 -5.46
N VAL A 6 -7.56 -17.72 -5.86
CA VAL A 6 -7.28 -16.61 -4.98
C VAL A 6 -8.63 -16.19 -4.41
N ASN A 7 -8.80 -16.37 -3.10
CA ASN A 7 -10.08 -16.24 -2.44
C ASN A 7 -10.54 -14.78 -2.50
N LYS A 8 -11.36 -14.43 -3.51
CA LYS A 8 -11.82 -13.07 -3.84
C LYS A 8 -12.38 -12.31 -2.62
N LYS A 9 -12.98 -13.01 -1.64
CA LYS A 9 -13.46 -12.42 -0.38
C LYS A 9 -12.32 -11.89 0.51
N LYS A 10 -11.20 -12.61 0.59
CA LYS A 10 -10.03 -12.22 1.40
C LYS A 10 -9.32 -11.00 0.80
N ILE A 11 -9.23 -10.91 -0.53
CA ILE A 11 -8.68 -9.73 -1.23
C ILE A 11 -9.55 -8.50 -0.95
N LYS A 12 -10.89 -8.60 -1.13
CA LYS A 12 -11.80 -7.48 -0.88
C LYS A 12 -11.70 -6.94 0.55
N LYS A 13 -11.59 -7.82 1.56
CA LYS A 13 -11.42 -7.41 2.97
C LYS A 13 -10.09 -6.70 3.22
N SER A 14 -9.01 -7.18 2.60
CA SER A 14 -7.68 -6.54 2.68
C SER A 14 -7.66 -5.14 2.06
N LEU A 15 -8.24 -5.00 0.86
CA LEU A 15 -8.32 -3.72 0.15
C LEU A 15 -9.19 -2.69 0.88
N PHE A 16 -10.30 -3.14 1.44
CA PHE A 16 -11.16 -2.28 2.26
C PHE A 16 -10.41 -1.76 3.49
N ASN A 17 -9.55 -2.59 4.11
CA ASN A 17 -8.72 -2.17 5.23
C ASN A 17 -7.66 -1.13 4.81
N PHE A 18 -7.03 -1.31 3.65
CA PHE A 18 -6.03 -0.37 3.13
C PHE A 18 -6.62 1.02 2.86
N LYS A 19 -7.77 1.10 2.16
CA LYS A 19 -8.43 2.37 1.86
C LYS A 19 -8.87 3.10 3.14
N ASN A 20 -9.43 2.37 4.10
CA ASN A 20 -9.84 2.96 5.37
C ASN A 20 -8.65 3.49 6.17
N MET A 21 -7.51 2.80 6.14
CA MET A 21 -6.30 3.29 6.79
C MET A 21 -5.74 4.53 6.07
N ALA A 22 -5.70 4.54 4.73
CA ALA A 22 -5.30 5.70 3.95
C ALA A 22 -6.15 6.95 4.28
N MET A 23 -7.47 6.79 4.45
CA MET A 23 -8.34 7.90 4.85
C MET A 23 -7.97 8.46 6.23
N LYS A 24 -7.72 7.60 7.22
CA LYS A 24 -7.28 8.02 8.56
C LYS A 24 -5.93 8.73 8.53
N ILE A 25 -5.02 8.29 7.66
CA ILE A 25 -3.71 8.90 7.49
C ILE A 25 -3.84 10.28 6.85
N ASN A 26 -4.67 10.41 5.81
CA ASN A 26 -4.99 11.71 5.23
C ASN A 26 -5.57 12.67 6.28
N ASP A 27 -6.42 12.19 7.20
CA ASP A 27 -6.91 13.02 8.30
C ASP A 27 -5.80 13.57 9.20
N TYR A 28 -4.73 12.79 9.45
CA TYR A 28 -3.57 13.25 10.22
C TYR A 28 -2.63 14.18 9.45
N LEU A 29 -2.68 14.15 8.12
CA LEU A 29 -1.80 14.93 7.25
C LEU A 29 -2.47 16.20 6.71
N LYS A 30 -3.72 16.45 7.08
CA LYS A 30 -4.44 17.69 6.70
C LYS A 30 -3.67 18.94 7.08
N ASP A 31 -3.03 18.93 8.25
CA ASP A 31 -2.24 20.05 8.76
C ASP A 31 -0.95 20.27 7.94
N ASP A 32 -0.46 19.22 7.28
CA ASP A 32 0.70 19.28 6.38
C ASP A 32 0.31 19.62 4.92
N GLU A 33 -0.97 19.89 4.65
CA GLU A 33 -1.53 20.11 3.29
C GLU A 33 -1.27 18.95 2.31
N ILE A 34 -1.06 17.74 2.83
CA ILE A 34 -0.74 16.55 2.04
C ILE A 34 -1.94 15.61 2.02
N THR A 35 -2.29 15.12 0.83
CA THR A 35 -3.34 14.12 0.64
C THR A 35 -2.87 13.04 -0.32
N PHE A 36 -2.95 11.79 0.12
CA PHE A 36 -2.73 10.65 -0.77
C PHE A 36 -3.99 10.32 -1.55
N SER A 37 -3.84 10.23 -2.87
CA SER A 37 -4.84 9.60 -3.74
C SER A 37 -4.40 8.18 -4.10
N PHE A 38 -5.33 7.25 -3.94
CA PHE A 38 -5.20 5.86 -4.41
C PHE A 38 -6.20 5.59 -5.54
N GLU A 39 -6.64 6.64 -6.23
CA GLU A 39 -7.45 6.53 -7.43
C GLU A 39 -6.69 5.75 -8.50
N GLY A 40 -7.37 4.85 -9.21
CA GLY A 40 -6.72 3.93 -10.16
C GLY A 40 -6.07 2.70 -9.53
N TYR A 41 -5.76 2.68 -8.23
CA TYR A 41 -5.12 1.50 -7.61
C TYR A 41 -6.01 0.25 -7.68
N ASN A 42 -7.30 0.40 -7.39
CA ASN A 42 -8.25 -0.70 -7.52
C ASN A 42 -8.43 -1.15 -8.99
N ALA A 43 -8.31 -0.22 -9.94
CA ALA A 43 -8.39 -0.54 -11.36
C ALA A 43 -7.19 -1.39 -11.79
N LEU A 44 -5.97 -1.02 -11.39
CA LEU A 44 -4.75 -1.82 -11.57
C LEU A 44 -4.93 -3.25 -11.04
N LEU A 45 -5.43 -3.39 -9.80
CA LEU A 45 -5.59 -4.72 -9.22
C LEU A 45 -6.63 -5.56 -9.96
N LEU A 46 -7.73 -4.93 -10.37
CA LEU A 46 -8.73 -5.61 -11.20
C LEU A 46 -8.17 -5.99 -12.57
N HIS A 47 -7.34 -5.12 -13.17
CA HIS A 47 -6.66 -5.38 -14.43
C HIS A 47 -5.74 -6.60 -14.27
N TYR A 48 -4.89 -6.64 -13.24
CA TYR A 48 -4.04 -7.78 -12.92
C TYR A 48 -4.83 -9.07 -12.63
N PHE A 49 -5.95 -9.00 -11.90
CA PHE A 49 -6.74 -10.21 -11.60
C PHE A 49 -7.58 -10.72 -12.79
N LYS A 50 -7.82 -9.88 -13.78
CA LYS A 50 -8.51 -10.24 -15.04
C LYS A 50 -7.53 -10.59 -16.16
N PHE A 51 -6.24 -10.37 -15.93
CA PHE A 51 -5.15 -10.65 -16.86
C PHE A 51 -5.30 -12.04 -17.51
N ILE A 52 -5.21 -12.07 -18.85
CA ILE A 52 -5.23 -13.28 -19.67
C ILE A 52 -3.86 -13.43 -20.33
N GLU A 53 -3.21 -14.58 -20.13
CA GLU A 53 -1.78 -14.83 -20.38
C GLU A 53 -1.32 -14.82 -21.85
N ASN A 54 -2.15 -14.38 -22.82
CA ASN A 54 -1.88 -14.55 -24.26
C ASN A 54 -1.85 -13.26 -25.09
N TYR A 55 -2.19 -12.11 -24.52
CA TYR A 55 -2.21 -10.82 -25.25
C TYR A 55 -0.98 -10.00 -24.87
N ILE A 56 0.00 -9.90 -25.79
CA ILE A 56 1.30 -9.24 -25.54
C ILE A 56 1.11 -7.76 -25.17
N ASP A 57 0.24 -7.05 -25.88
CA ASP A 57 -0.01 -5.62 -25.64
C ASP A 57 -0.58 -5.40 -24.22
N ASP A 58 -1.58 -6.20 -23.83
CA ASP A 58 -2.15 -6.17 -22.47
C ASP A 58 -1.10 -6.47 -21.38
N ILE A 59 -0.14 -7.37 -21.65
CA ILE A 59 0.96 -7.66 -20.72
C ILE A 59 1.88 -6.44 -20.56
N SER A 60 2.20 -5.77 -21.67
CA SER A 60 3.10 -4.61 -21.70
C SER A 60 2.50 -3.42 -20.95
N ASP A 61 1.21 -3.14 -21.19
CA ASP A 61 0.49 -2.06 -20.50
C ASP A 61 0.40 -2.33 -19.00
N LEU A 62 0.04 -3.56 -18.61
CA LEU A 62 -0.03 -3.95 -17.21
C LEU A 62 1.32 -3.87 -16.50
N LEU A 63 2.43 -4.24 -17.16
CA LEU A 63 3.78 -4.07 -16.61
C LEU A 63 4.12 -2.59 -16.36
N THR A 64 3.74 -1.72 -17.29
CA THR A 64 3.92 -0.27 -17.15
C THR A 64 3.15 0.26 -15.95
N GLU A 65 1.87 -0.10 -15.82
CA GLU A 65 1.04 0.31 -14.67
C GLU A 65 1.61 -0.21 -13.34
N LEU A 66 2.04 -1.48 -13.29
CA LEU A 66 2.65 -2.09 -12.10
C LEU A 66 3.93 -1.35 -11.68
N ASN A 67 4.78 -0.96 -12.64
CA ASN A 67 6.00 -0.19 -12.35
C ASN A 67 5.68 1.20 -11.79
N LEU A 68 4.73 1.91 -12.40
CA LEU A 68 4.30 3.22 -11.93
C LEU A 68 3.79 3.15 -10.49
N TRP A 69 2.89 2.21 -10.19
CA TRP A 69 2.38 2.04 -8.83
C TRP A 69 3.43 1.57 -7.83
N PHE A 70 4.41 0.77 -8.24
CA PHE A 70 5.52 0.40 -7.37
C PHE A 70 6.34 1.63 -6.95
N ASN A 71 6.63 2.53 -7.90
CA ASN A 71 7.36 3.76 -7.63
C ASN A 71 6.54 4.70 -6.72
N THR A 72 5.27 4.92 -7.04
CA THR A 72 4.37 5.74 -6.19
C THR A 72 4.28 5.19 -4.76
N LEU A 73 4.11 3.88 -4.59
CA LEU A 73 4.10 3.28 -3.25
C LEU A 73 5.45 3.40 -2.54
N SER A 74 6.56 3.45 -3.27
CA SER A 74 7.90 3.65 -2.67
C SER A 74 8.08 5.07 -2.15
N GLU A 75 7.59 6.07 -2.88
CA GLU A 75 7.56 7.46 -2.43
C GLU A 75 6.67 7.60 -1.18
N PHE A 76 5.49 6.98 -1.20
CA PHE A 76 4.59 6.96 -0.04
C PHE A 76 5.22 6.25 1.15
N GLU A 77 5.94 5.15 0.96
CA GLU A 77 6.64 4.45 2.03
C GLU A 77 7.63 5.36 2.75
N GLY A 78 8.53 6.02 2.00
CA GLY A 78 9.54 6.89 2.59
C GLY A 78 8.93 8.07 3.35
N PHE A 79 7.87 8.68 2.80
CA PHE A 79 7.18 9.77 3.48
C PHE A 79 6.46 9.30 4.76
N ILE A 80 5.74 8.18 4.69
CA ILE A 80 5.01 7.64 5.84
C ILE A 80 5.97 7.16 6.92
N GLU A 81 7.12 6.61 6.55
CA GLU A 81 8.18 6.24 7.48
C GLU A 81 8.71 7.47 8.23
N LEU A 82 8.99 8.58 7.51
CA LEU A 82 9.38 9.84 8.15
C LEU A 82 8.33 10.31 9.17
N LYS A 83 7.05 10.36 8.78
CA LYS A 83 5.95 10.78 9.67
C LYS A 83 5.76 9.83 10.86
N TYR A 84 5.99 8.54 10.67
CA TYR A 84 5.97 7.57 11.75
C TYR A 84 7.09 7.84 12.76
N LEU A 85 8.31 8.11 12.30
CA LEU A 85 9.47 8.41 13.15
C LEU A 85 9.28 9.72 13.93
N GLU A 86 8.73 10.76 13.29
CA GLU A 86 8.34 12.00 13.96
C GLU A 86 7.34 11.72 15.09
N CYS A 87 6.30 10.92 14.81
CA CYS A 87 5.32 10.51 15.82
C CYS A 87 5.94 9.65 16.94
N GLU A 88 6.92 8.79 16.64
CA GLU A 88 7.63 8.03 17.68
C GLU A 88 8.39 8.97 18.62
N LEU A 89 9.15 9.91 18.06
CA LEU A 89 9.92 10.87 18.85
C LEU A 89 9.04 11.72 19.76
N GLU A 90 7.93 12.25 19.22
CA GLU A 90 6.96 13.02 20.01
C GLU A 90 6.38 12.17 21.15
N PHE A 91 6.05 10.90 20.88
CA PHE A 91 5.53 9.98 21.88
C PHE A 91 6.55 9.66 22.97
N ASP A 92 7.83 9.50 22.62
CA ASP A 92 8.90 9.25 23.58
C ASP A 92 9.14 10.46 24.49
N ILE A 93 9.03 11.69 23.96
CA ILE A 93 9.08 12.94 24.74
C ILE A 93 7.92 12.98 25.75
N ILE A 94 6.73 12.56 25.35
CA ILE A 94 5.54 12.51 26.22
C ILE A 94 5.77 11.53 27.38
N ILE A 95 6.31 10.35 27.09
CA ILE A 95 6.67 9.35 28.12
C ILE A 95 7.72 9.92 29.06
N ALA A 96 8.79 10.52 28.54
CA ALA A 96 9.88 11.08 29.33
C ALA A 96 9.42 12.20 30.28
N LYS A 97 8.40 12.97 29.86
CA LYS A 97 7.79 14.04 30.68
C LYS A 97 6.77 13.52 31.70
N ASN A 98 6.58 12.20 31.83
CA ASN A 98 5.59 11.56 32.71
C ASN A 98 4.16 12.10 32.52
N TYR A 99 3.76 12.38 31.28
CA TYR A 99 2.37 12.72 31.00
C TYR A 99 1.44 11.57 31.41
N ASN A 100 0.27 11.92 31.97
CA ASN A 100 -0.72 10.94 32.39
C ASN A 100 -1.19 10.11 31.18
N SER A 101 -0.97 8.79 31.23
CA SER A 101 -1.35 7.84 30.17
C SER A 101 -2.87 7.74 29.97
N GLY A 102 -3.67 8.25 30.91
CA GLY A 102 -5.12 8.38 30.75
C GLY A 102 -5.57 9.69 30.08
N SER A 103 -4.65 10.60 29.76
CA SER A 103 -5.02 11.86 29.11
C SER A 103 -5.47 11.64 27.66
N GLU A 104 -6.45 12.42 27.22
CA GLU A 104 -6.94 12.40 25.83
C GLU A 104 -5.80 12.65 24.83
N PHE A 105 -4.89 13.56 25.16
CA PHE A 105 -3.70 13.84 24.36
C PHE A 105 -2.79 12.62 24.19
N TYR A 106 -2.47 11.91 25.28
CA TYR A 106 -1.65 10.69 25.23
C TYR A 106 -2.29 9.62 24.34
N GLU A 107 -3.58 9.36 24.53
CA GLU A 107 -4.31 8.34 23.77
C GLU A 107 -4.44 8.71 22.28
N ASN A 108 -4.61 9.99 21.95
CA ASN A 108 -4.62 10.46 20.56
C ASN A 108 -3.26 10.26 19.88
N MET A 109 -2.16 10.59 20.57
CA MET A 109 -0.81 10.38 20.05
C MET A 109 -0.48 8.89 19.88
N ARG A 110 -0.87 8.06 20.85
CA ARG A 110 -0.72 6.60 20.76
C ARG A 110 -1.45 6.02 19.55
N LYS A 111 -2.69 6.46 19.30
CA LYS A 111 -3.48 6.04 18.13
C LYS A 111 -2.86 6.52 16.83
N LYS A 112 -2.42 7.79 16.76
CA LYS A 112 -1.73 8.36 15.58
C LYS A 112 -0.50 7.53 15.22
N LYS A 113 0.40 7.28 16.18
CA LYS A 113 1.58 6.42 16.03
C LYS A 113 1.22 5.02 15.53
N PHE A 114 0.21 4.39 16.14
CA PHE A 114 -0.26 3.06 15.71
C PHE A 114 -0.75 3.05 14.26
N HIS A 115 -1.56 4.05 13.87
CA HIS A 115 -2.09 4.14 12.51
C HIS A 115 -0.98 4.33 11.47
N PHE A 116 0.00 5.22 11.71
CA PHE A 116 1.16 5.38 10.81
C PHE A 116 1.94 4.07 10.66
N LYS A 117 2.22 3.38 11.76
CA LYS A 117 2.90 2.08 11.75
C LYS A 117 2.15 1.03 10.93
N GLU A 118 0.86 0.89 11.17
CA GLU A 118 0.05 -0.09 10.45
C GLU A 118 -0.10 0.27 8.98
N PHE A 119 -0.21 1.55 8.63
CA PHE A 119 -0.25 1.97 7.24
C PHE A 119 1.06 1.71 6.50
N LEU A 120 2.21 1.97 7.14
CA LEU A 120 3.53 1.65 6.60
C LEU A 120 3.64 0.16 6.26
N ARG A 121 3.22 -0.72 7.17
CA ARG A 121 3.18 -2.17 6.94
C ARG A 121 2.28 -2.55 5.77
N GLN A 122 1.14 -1.86 5.62
CA GLN A 122 0.24 -2.12 4.50
C GLN A 122 0.85 -1.66 3.17
N ILE A 123 1.50 -0.50 3.10
CA ILE A 123 2.23 -0.03 1.91
C ILE A 123 3.28 -1.07 1.50
N GLN A 124 4.09 -1.55 2.45
CA GLN A 124 5.10 -2.59 2.21
C GLN A 124 4.48 -3.89 1.67
N SER A 125 3.35 -4.31 2.23
CA SER A 125 2.61 -5.47 1.72
C SER A 125 2.09 -5.25 0.30
N GLN A 126 1.57 -4.06 -0.02
CA GLN A 126 1.09 -3.72 -1.37
C GLN A 126 2.26 -3.69 -2.37
N LYS A 127 3.41 -3.09 -2.02
CA LYS A 127 4.62 -3.10 -2.84
C LYS A 127 5.07 -4.52 -3.17
N LYS A 128 5.11 -5.41 -2.16
CA LYS A 128 5.48 -6.82 -2.36
C LYS A 128 4.51 -7.53 -3.31
N MET A 129 3.22 -7.26 -3.20
CA MET A 129 2.22 -7.80 -4.12
C MET A 129 2.45 -7.31 -5.55
N ILE A 130 2.69 -6.01 -5.75
CA ILE A 130 2.98 -5.43 -7.06
C ILE A 130 4.26 -6.04 -7.65
N LEU A 131 5.32 -6.20 -6.85
CA LEU A 131 6.56 -6.82 -7.31
C LEU A 131 6.34 -8.26 -7.78
N ASN A 132 5.54 -9.04 -7.04
CA ASN A 132 5.18 -10.40 -7.44
C ASN A 132 4.35 -10.43 -8.73
N ALA A 133 3.39 -9.50 -8.85
CA ALA A 133 2.59 -9.34 -10.06
C ALA A 133 3.45 -8.96 -11.26
N ASN A 134 4.42 -8.06 -11.08
CA ASN A 134 5.36 -7.65 -12.11
C ASN A 134 6.24 -8.83 -12.57
N TRP A 135 6.76 -9.61 -11.63
CA TRP A 135 7.53 -10.81 -11.95
C TRP A 135 6.69 -11.82 -12.74
N HIS A 136 5.43 -12.02 -12.36
CA HIS A 136 4.48 -12.87 -13.06
C HIS A 136 4.26 -12.39 -14.51
N CYS A 137 3.85 -11.14 -14.70
CA CYS A 137 3.64 -10.56 -16.03
C CYS A 137 4.91 -10.60 -16.91
N SER A 138 6.08 -10.35 -16.32
CA SER A 138 7.37 -10.44 -17.02
C SER A 138 7.72 -11.86 -17.46
N LYS A 139 7.29 -12.88 -16.71
CA LYS A 139 7.46 -14.29 -17.09
C LYS A 139 6.53 -14.66 -18.24
N GLU A 140 5.27 -14.22 -18.17
CA GLU A 140 4.29 -14.49 -19.23
C GLU A 140 4.68 -13.78 -20.53
N LEU A 141 5.12 -12.51 -20.48
CA LEU A 141 5.64 -11.80 -21.66
C LEU A 141 6.74 -12.59 -22.39
N ARG A 142 7.74 -13.07 -21.63
CA ARG A 142 8.85 -13.86 -22.19
C ARG A 142 8.38 -15.18 -22.80
N THR A 143 7.34 -15.79 -22.22
CA THR A 143 6.76 -17.04 -22.73
C THR A 143 6.00 -16.78 -24.02
N SER A 144 5.21 -15.71 -24.06
CA SER A 144 4.45 -15.30 -25.24
C SER A 144 5.38 -14.93 -26.39
N ILE A 145 6.42 -14.12 -26.16
CA ILE A 145 7.42 -13.76 -27.18
C ILE A 145 8.08 -15.00 -27.80
N LYS A 146 8.36 -16.06 -27.02
CA LYS A 146 8.97 -17.30 -27.54
C LYS A 146 8.04 -18.14 -28.42
N LYS A 147 6.72 -17.92 -28.33
CA LYS A 147 5.71 -18.66 -29.11
C LYS A 147 5.40 -17.99 -30.45
N TYR A 148 5.69 -16.69 -30.57
CA TYR A 148 5.66 -15.93 -31.82
C TYR A 148 6.97 -16.14 -32.60
#